data_AF-A0A6C0G5J6-F1
#
_entry.id   AF-A0A6C0G5J6-F1
#
_cell.length_a   1.000
_cell.length_b   1.000
_cell.length_c   1.000
_cell.angle_alpha   90.00
_cell.angle_beta   90.00
_cell.angle_gamma   90.00
#
_symmetry.space_group_name_H-M   'P 1'
#
loop_
_entity.id
_entity.type
_entity.pdbx_description
1 polymer ?
#
loop_
_entity_poly.entity_id
_entity_poly.type
_entity_poly.pdbx_seq_one_letter_code
_entity_poly.pdbx_strand_id
1 'polypeptide(L)'
;MKRKSAYMLTAAVMSVALLAGCGNNGGNNGGNTGNSGNAANNGAGTNTGNANAGSGNAAKQDDVVTIKYVIPGTEPSSWKEVRDAVNKKLLADGVNVQIDEQFIDWAAWDQKLNLMLSTGADFDMFQVMNDVVSLSNYIARGAVKDISAELEQYGPNVKTAISDDIFKAVTKDGKIYGIPANWMEPAVVDLFTSNDYLLKKYDINNKINTPQEMLDAMEQLYNKAPAPKPQFPFTLSNVSSTGMDFLHRTFDSFPFDVRDGIAMINNDGTVKNWVDSDEFKQESAFFRQAYQKKLINPDVLTLKQDQVQKEVTKMNWGFAMGTLANSQADIDKDLKGATLVDFSLQEFNPEKGHYRFTNAKNLNVVATNSKHPEAVIKFMNWLYANQDNYDLFLYGIEGKTYKKTGDKSLEAILDPKTNAAMLPNADWMIGNLNYIRVGEIITATRKLYTPDPDAQNFISSGFFFDATPVKTELGNVKAVITSDVAPIYAGVVDFDSHIAQAQQKLKAAGVEKVIAEYQKQLDAYMASAAK
;
A
#
# COMPACT_ATOMS: atom_id res chain seq x y z
N MET A 1 23.02 -70.79 15.68
CA MET A 1 22.94 -70.21 17.05
C MET A 1 22.21 -68.88 16.98
N LYS A 2 21.27 -68.66 17.91
CA LYS A 2 20.82 -67.39 18.54
C LYS A 2 21.24 -66.07 17.84
N ARG A 3 20.27 -65.30 17.29
CA ARG A 3 19.56 -64.13 17.92
C ARG A 3 20.43 -62.85 17.92
N LYS A 4 19.99 -61.63 17.56
CA LYS A 4 18.66 -60.96 17.39
C LYS A 4 18.75 -59.99 16.18
N SER A 5 17.71 -59.66 15.39
CA SER A 5 16.53 -58.78 15.68
C SER A 5 16.93 -57.34 16.12
N ALA A 6 16.25 -56.25 15.71
CA ALA A 6 14.90 -56.16 15.16
C ALA A 6 14.49 -54.77 14.57
N TYR A 7 13.41 -54.78 13.76
CA TYR A 7 12.38 -53.73 13.56
C TYR A 7 12.75 -52.37 12.90
N MET A 8 11.83 -51.64 12.25
CA MET A 8 10.35 -51.82 12.14
C MET A 8 9.79 -51.43 10.75
N LEU A 9 8.56 -51.86 10.46
CA LEU A 9 7.83 -51.74 9.19
C LEU A 9 6.51 -50.98 9.42
N THR A 10 5.98 -50.28 8.39
CA THR A 10 4.56 -49.81 8.26
C THR A 10 4.06 -48.78 9.31
N ALA A 11 3.13 -47.86 9.02
CA ALA A 11 1.91 -48.00 8.20
C ALA A 11 1.40 -46.66 7.64
N ALA A 12 0.52 -46.75 6.65
CA ALA A 12 -0.32 -45.65 6.15
C ALA A 12 -1.80 -45.92 6.45
N VAL A 13 -2.66 -44.90 6.22
CA VAL A 13 -4.13 -44.92 6.16
C VAL A 13 -4.91 -44.91 7.49
N MET A 14 -5.45 -43.73 7.83
CA MET A 14 -6.86 -43.41 8.22
C MET A 14 -6.87 -41.98 8.80
N SER A 15 -7.51 -40.95 8.24
CA SER A 15 -8.92 -40.74 7.83
C SER A 15 -9.82 -40.11 8.92
N VAL A 16 -10.12 -38.82 8.73
CA VAL A 16 -11.41 -38.12 8.99
C VAL A 16 -11.82 -37.72 10.44
N ALA A 17 -12.12 -36.41 10.58
CA ALA A 17 -12.95 -35.71 11.59
C ALA A 17 -12.48 -35.71 13.07
N LEU A 18 -12.48 -34.59 13.79
CA LEU A 18 -13.66 -33.76 14.11
C LEU A 18 -13.32 -32.28 14.41
N LEU A 19 -14.35 -31.41 14.35
CA LEU A 19 -14.32 -30.02 14.82
C LEU A 19 -14.58 -29.89 16.33
N ALA A 20 -14.34 -28.67 16.83
CA ALA A 20 -14.81 -28.05 18.07
C ALA A 20 -14.02 -28.33 19.36
N GLY A 21 -13.71 -27.24 20.10
CA GLY A 21 -12.98 -27.30 21.38
C GLY A 21 -12.39 -25.97 21.85
N CYS A 22 -13.22 -24.94 22.09
CA CYS A 22 -12.80 -23.79 22.89
C CYS A 22 -12.58 -24.24 24.35
N GLY A 23 -11.55 -23.72 25.04
CA GLY A 23 -11.30 -24.13 26.43
C GLY A 23 -10.11 -23.43 27.08
N ASN A 24 -10.31 -22.18 27.51
CA ASN A 24 -9.38 -21.49 28.42
C ASN A 24 -9.28 -22.23 29.76
N ASN A 25 -8.07 -22.47 30.28
CA ASN A 25 -7.89 -22.79 31.70
C ASN A 25 -6.51 -22.37 32.20
N GLY A 26 -6.45 -21.76 33.39
CA GLY A 26 -5.23 -21.24 34.01
C GLY A 26 -4.92 -21.87 35.39
N GLY A 27 -3.91 -21.31 36.06
CA GLY A 27 -3.32 -21.81 37.32
C GLY A 27 -1.92 -22.42 37.07
N ASN A 28 -0.92 -22.30 37.97
CA ASN A 28 -0.85 -21.80 39.35
C ASN A 28 0.65 -21.50 39.68
N ASN A 29 1.13 -20.84 40.75
CA ASN A 29 0.55 -20.26 41.98
C ASN A 29 1.56 -19.23 42.59
N GLY A 30 1.15 -18.43 43.59
CA GLY A 30 2.04 -17.78 44.57
C GLY A 30 2.37 -16.29 44.30
N GLY A 31 2.00 -15.31 45.13
CA GLY A 31 1.16 -15.32 46.33
C GLY A 31 1.89 -14.84 47.59
N ASN A 32 1.63 -13.60 48.02
CA ASN A 32 1.59 -13.27 49.45
C ASN A 32 0.67 -12.06 49.77
N THR A 33 0.10 -12.09 50.98
CA THR A 33 -0.76 -11.11 51.67
C THR A 33 -0.20 -9.66 51.69
N GLY A 34 -0.97 -8.58 51.81
CA GLY A 34 -2.42 -8.38 52.01
C GLY A 34 -2.70 -7.34 53.13
N ASN A 35 -3.74 -6.50 53.02
CA ASN A 35 -4.58 -6.00 54.13
C ASN A 35 -5.77 -5.15 53.62
N SER A 36 -6.86 -5.11 54.42
CA SER A 36 -8.15 -4.48 54.14
C SER A 36 -8.21 -2.96 54.35
N GLY A 37 -9.19 -2.30 53.72
CA GLY A 37 -9.50 -0.88 53.94
C GLY A 37 -10.75 -0.38 53.21
N ASN A 38 -11.91 -0.98 53.49
CA ASN A 38 -13.18 -0.62 52.84
C ASN A 38 -13.96 0.43 53.67
N ALA A 39 -14.31 1.58 53.07
CA ALA A 39 -15.38 2.47 53.56
C ALA A 39 -15.85 3.45 52.47
N ALA A 40 -17.05 3.24 51.94
CA ALA A 40 -17.78 4.27 51.20
C ALA A 40 -18.57 5.15 52.17
N ASN A 41 -18.80 6.42 51.82
CA ASN A 41 -19.96 7.14 52.37
C ASN A 41 -20.53 8.17 51.38
N ASN A 42 -21.85 8.22 51.30
CA ASN A 42 -22.62 9.20 50.52
C ASN A 42 -22.96 10.41 51.38
N GLY A 43 -23.15 11.58 50.77
CA GLY A 43 -23.63 12.78 51.47
C GLY A 43 -23.93 13.94 50.53
N ALA A 44 -25.17 14.05 50.08
CA ALA A 44 -25.64 15.20 49.31
C ALA A 44 -26.05 16.36 50.22
N GLY A 45 -25.85 17.61 49.77
CA GLY A 45 -26.24 18.81 50.50
C GLY A 45 -26.26 20.06 49.61
N THR A 46 -27.46 20.46 49.17
CA THR A 46 -27.74 21.70 48.44
C THR A 46 -27.90 22.89 49.40
N ASN A 47 -27.38 24.09 49.08
CA ASN A 47 -28.18 25.19 48.49
C ASN A 47 -27.40 26.51 48.31
N THR A 48 -27.87 27.35 47.37
CA THR A 48 -27.79 28.84 47.28
C THR A 48 -26.57 29.59 47.89
N GLY A 49 -25.87 30.49 47.20
CA GLY A 49 -26.14 31.19 45.94
C GLY A 49 -25.93 32.69 46.13
N ASN A 50 -25.12 33.35 45.29
CA ASN A 50 -25.09 34.81 45.21
C ASN A 50 -24.70 35.26 43.80
N ALA A 51 -25.41 36.26 43.28
CA ALA A 51 -25.15 36.83 41.97
C ALA A 51 -24.08 37.92 42.05
N ASN A 52 -23.29 38.08 40.98
CA ASN A 52 -22.75 39.40 40.66
C ASN A 52 -22.64 39.57 39.15
N ALA A 53 -23.08 40.71 38.65
CA ALA A 53 -23.04 41.04 37.23
C ALA A 53 -21.76 41.85 36.92
N GLY A 54 -21.08 41.51 35.82
CA GLY A 54 -19.87 42.19 35.37
C GLY A 54 -19.66 41.98 33.88
N SER A 55 -19.91 43.03 33.10
CA SER A 55 -19.79 43.02 31.63
C SER A 55 -18.34 42.92 31.16
N GLY A 56 -18.10 42.16 30.10
CA GLY A 56 -16.85 42.17 29.35
C GLY A 56 -16.78 41.02 28.35
N ASN A 57 -16.80 41.32 27.05
CA ASN A 57 -16.55 40.33 26.00
C ASN A 57 -15.11 39.80 26.10
N ALA A 58 -14.91 38.73 26.86
CA ALA A 58 -13.82 37.81 26.59
C ALA A 58 -14.19 37.02 25.32
N ALA A 59 -13.41 37.18 24.26
CA ALA A 59 -13.43 36.19 23.18
C ALA A 59 -13.19 34.82 23.80
N LYS A 60 -13.95 33.80 23.38
CA LYS A 60 -13.66 32.43 23.79
C LYS A 60 -12.21 32.14 23.41
N GLN A 61 -11.39 31.87 24.41
CA GLN A 61 -10.13 31.19 24.20
C GLN A 61 -10.52 29.77 23.83
N ASP A 62 -10.55 29.46 22.53
CA ASP A 62 -10.85 28.10 22.06
C ASP A 62 -9.87 27.14 22.73
N ASP A 63 -10.40 26.12 23.41
CA ASP A 63 -9.58 25.10 24.06
C ASP A 63 -8.71 24.40 23.01
N VAL A 64 -7.39 24.38 23.23
CA VAL A 64 -6.44 23.76 22.31
C VAL A 64 -6.65 22.24 22.32
N VAL A 65 -6.93 21.66 21.15
CA VAL A 65 -7.15 20.22 20.99
C VAL A 65 -5.88 19.54 20.50
N THR A 66 -5.40 18.53 21.21
CA THR A 66 -4.34 17.64 20.71
C THR A 66 -4.97 16.43 20.01
N ILE A 67 -4.79 16.33 18.68
CA ILE A 67 -5.16 15.13 17.92
C ILE A 67 -4.04 14.10 17.95
N LYS A 68 -4.43 12.83 18.12
CA LYS A 68 -3.49 11.69 18.10
C LYS A 68 -3.59 10.96 16.77
N TYR A 69 -2.46 10.85 16.06
CA TYR A 69 -2.38 10.23 14.74
C TYR A 69 -1.55 8.95 14.78
N VAL A 70 -2.18 7.81 14.52
CA VAL A 70 -1.56 6.49 14.59
C VAL A 70 -1.01 6.08 13.21
N ILE A 71 0.31 5.89 13.12
CA ILE A 71 1.04 5.63 11.86
C ILE A 71 2.03 4.46 11.96
N PRO A 72 2.28 3.75 10.85
CA PRO A 72 3.32 2.72 10.81
C PRO A 72 4.72 3.34 10.69
N GLY A 73 5.70 2.73 11.33
CA GLY A 73 7.12 3.10 11.24
C GLY A 73 7.81 3.25 12.60
N THR A 74 8.96 3.91 12.57
CA THR A 74 9.81 4.21 13.73
C THR A 74 9.93 5.72 13.86
N GLU A 75 9.74 6.26 15.06
CA GLU A 75 9.87 7.69 15.33
C GLU A 75 11.26 8.22 14.90
N PRO A 76 11.34 9.19 13.97
CA PRO A 76 12.60 9.79 13.57
C PRO A 76 13.25 10.59 14.70
N SER A 77 14.59 10.60 14.77
CA SER A 77 15.34 11.35 15.81
C SER A 77 15.08 12.87 15.78
N SER A 78 14.61 13.39 14.64
CA SER A 78 14.18 14.78 14.44
C SER A 78 12.73 15.07 14.88
N TRP A 79 11.87 14.06 15.02
CA TRP A 79 10.42 14.28 15.11
C TRP A 79 10.02 15.16 16.29
N LYS A 80 10.59 14.94 17.47
CA LYS A 80 10.26 15.79 18.63
C LYS A 80 10.47 17.29 18.36
N GLU A 81 11.57 17.69 17.73
CA GLU A 81 11.81 19.10 17.43
C GLU A 81 10.86 19.62 16.35
N VAL A 82 10.61 18.81 15.30
CA VAL A 82 9.67 19.14 14.24
C VAL A 82 8.25 19.31 14.78
N ARG A 83 7.73 18.33 15.54
CA ARG A 83 6.40 18.37 16.15
C ARG A 83 6.20 19.60 17.02
N ASP A 84 7.19 19.93 17.86
CA ASP A 84 7.10 21.10 18.71
C ASP A 84 7.07 22.41 17.86
N ALA A 85 7.71 22.43 16.69
CA ALA A 85 7.61 23.53 15.71
C ALA A 85 6.28 23.55 14.92
N VAL A 86 5.77 22.40 14.47
CA VAL A 86 4.45 22.23 13.82
C VAL A 86 3.35 22.72 14.75
N ASN A 87 3.35 22.25 16.01
CA ASN A 87 2.38 22.64 17.04
C ASN A 87 2.45 24.14 17.36
N LYS A 88 3.65 24.72 17.38
CA LYS A 88 3.80 26.17 17.50
C LYS A 88 3.18 26.92 16.30
N LYS A 89 3.35 26.40 15.07
CA LYS A 89 2.81 27.04 13.87
C LYS A 89 1.28 26.90 13.75
N LEU A 90 0.71 25.73 14.06
CA LEU A 90 -0.73 25.51 14.14
C LEU A 90 -1.42 26.50 15.11
N LEU A 91 -0.81 26.74 16.27
CA LEU A 91 -1.32 27.71 17.25
C LEU A 91 -1.14 29.17 16.77
N ALA A 92 0.00 29.50 16.16
CA ALA A 92 0.26 30.84 15.63
C ALA A 92 -0.65 31.20 14.46
N ASP A 93 -1.02 30.23 13.62
CA ASP A 93 -1.94 30.38 12.50
C ASP A 93 -3.43 30.33 12.95
N GLY A 94 -3.71 30.23 14.25
CA GLY A 94 -5.06 30.29 14.82
C GLY A 94 -5.90 29.02 14.67
N VAL A 95 -5.28 27.88 14.36
CA VAL A 95 -5.99 26.60 14.16
C VAL A 95 -6.50 26.01 15.48
N ASN A 96 -5.83 26.34 16.59
CA ASN A 96 -6.10 25.83 17.95
C ASN A 96 -6.04 24.28 18.06
N VAL A 97 -5.18 23.68 17.24
CA VAL A 97 -4.92 22.22 17.19
C VAL A 97 -3.43 21.96 17.43
N GLN A 98 -3.11 20.80 17.99
CA GLN A 98 -1.77 20.22 18.08
C GLN A 98 -1.81 18.77 17.58
N ILE A 99 -0.74 18.32 16.93
CA ILE A 99 -0.54 16.94 16.48
C ILE A 99 0.39 16.18 17.45
N ASP A 100 0.04 14.93 17.76
CA ASP A 100 0.89 13.95 18.43
C ASP A 100 0.85 12.62 17.65
N GLU A 101 1.96 12.30 16.96
CA GLU A 101 2.08 11.08 16.15
C GLU A 101 2.48 9.89 17.02
N GLN A 102 1.76 8.78 16.85
CA GLN A 102 1.96 7.53 17.55
C GLN A 102 2.48 6.48 16.58
N PHE A 103 3.81 6.35 16.53
CA PHE A 103 4.50 5.41 15.67
C PHE A 103 4.34 3.97 16.16
N ILE A 104 3.94 3.09 15.25
CA ILE A 104 3.86 1.64 15.47
C ILE A 104 4.80 0.95 14.50
N ASP A 105 5.78 0.20 15.01
CA ASP A 105 6.68 -0.62 14.20
C ASP A 105 5.91 -1.47 13.16
N TRP A 106 6.43 -1.49 11.93
CA TRP A 106 5.81 -2.17 10.78
C TRP A 106 5.43 -3.63 11.04
N ALA A 107 6.25 -4.39 11.76
CA ALA A 107 5.96 -5.80 12.06
C ALA A 107 4.84 -5.97 13.10
N ALA A 108 4.45 -4.90 13.79
CA ALA A 108 3.38 -4.87 14.79
C ALA A 108 2.15 -4.05 14.35
N TRP A 109 2.19 -3.42 13.18
CA TRP A 109 1.15 -2.50 12.67
C TRP A 109 -0.26 -3.08 12.75
N ASP A 110 -0.52 -4.15 11.98
CA ASP A 110 -1.87 -4.73 11.88
C ASP A 110 -2.38 -5.21 13.25
N GLN A 111 -1.53 -5.88 14.04
CA GLN A 111 -1.94 -6.41 15.33
C GLN A 111 -2.29 -5.29 16.32
N LYS A 112 -1.47 -4.24 16.39
CA LYS A 112 -1.68 -3.14 17.35
C LYS A 112 -2.82 -2.23 16.93
N LEU A 113 -2.95 -1.86 15.65
CA LEU A 113 -4.07 -1.04 15.19
C LEU A 113 -5.41 -1.79 15.38
N ASN A 114 -5.48 -3.08 15.02
CA ASN A 114 -6.68 -3.89 15.28
C ASN A 114 -7.00 -3.96 16.78
N LEU A 115 -6.00 -4.10 17.65
CA LEU A 115 -6.21 -4.07 19.10
C LEU A 115 -6.78 -2.72 19.54
N MET A 116 -6.15 -1.61 19.15
CA MET A 116 -6.56 -0.24 19.51
C MET A 116 -8.00 0.08 19.06
N LEU A 117 -8.37 -0.33 17.84
CA LEU A 117 -9.74 -0.20 17.33
C LEU A 117 -10.72 -1.07 18.13
N SER A 118 -10.34 -2.31 18.46
CA SER A 118 -11.23 -3.24 19.20
C SER A 118 -11.43 -2.87 20.68
N THR A 119 -10.47 -2.17 21.30
CA THR A 119 -10.53 -1.73 22.70
C THR A 119 -11.07 -0.31 22.86
N GLY A 120 -11.30 0.40 21.75
CA GLY A 120 -11.71 1.81 21.79
C GLY A 120 -10.63 2.74 22.36
N ALA A 121 -9.35 2.43 22.10
CA ALA A 121 -8.22 3.24 22.57
C ALA A 121 -8.35 4.71 22.14
N ASP A 122 -7.92 5.64 22.99
CA ASP A 122 -8.13 7.08 22.79
C ASP A 122 -7.13 7.67 21.77
N PHE A 123 -7.50 7.66 20.49
CA PHE A 123 -6.83 8.30 19.35
C PHE A 123 -7.84 8.84 18.33
N ASP A 124 -7.41 9.72 17.41
CA ASP A 124 -8.31 10.50 16.56
C ASP A 124 -8.27 10.11 15.09
N MET A 125 -7.08 9.88 14.55
CA MET A 125 -6.89 9.49 13.15
C MET A 125 -5.84 8.41 12.99
N PHE A 126 -5.90 7.67 11.89
CA PHE A 126 -4.94 6.62 11.56
C PHE A 126 -4.71 6.47 10.06
N GLN A 127 -3.55 5.93 9.70
CA GLN A 127 -3.22 5.59 8.32
C GLN A 127 -4.02 4.38 7.84
N VAL A 128 -4.53 4.43 6.61
CA VAL A 128 -5.03 3.26 5.87
C VAL A 128 -4.17 3.04 4.63
N MET A 129 -3.85 1.78 4.37
CA MET A 129 -3.14 1.29 3.18
C MET A 129 -4.08 0.28 2.51
N ASN A 130 -4.67 0.65 1.37
CA ASN A 130 -5.71 -0.18 0.75
C ASN A 130 -5.21 -1.54 0.25
N ASP A 131 -3.89 -1.68 0.03
CA ASP A 131 -3.19 -2.92 -0.30
C ASP A 131 -2.86 -3.80 0.92
N VAL A 132 -3.10 -3.34 2.15
CA VAL A 132 -2.93 -4.11 3.39
C VAL A 132 -4.30 -4.45 4.01
N VAL A 133 -5.10 -3.43 4.33
CA VAL A 133 -6.49 -3.57 4.78
C VAL A 133 -7.31 -2.44 4.16
N SER A 134 -8.26 -2.79 3.31
CA SER A 134 -9.05 -1.80 2.56
C SER A 134 -9.94 -0.93 3.45
N LEU A 135 -10.18 0.30 3.00
CA LEU A 135 -11.15 1.22 3.62
C LEU A 135 -12.52 0.55 3.81
N SER A 136 -13.00 -0.17 2.78
CA SER A 136 -14.26 -0.93 2.84
C SER A 136 -14.32 -1.88 4.05
N ASN A 137 -13.20 -2.51 4.42
CA ASN A 137 -13.12 -3.39 5.59
C ASN A 137 -13.27 -2.61 6.91
N TYR A 138 -12.64 -1.44 7.01
CA TYR A 138 -12.76 -0.56 8.18
C TYR A 138 -14.17 0.05 8.31
N ILE A 139 -14.80 0.44 7.19
CA ILE A 139 -16.20 0.88 7.17
C ILE A 139 -17.13 -0.25 7.63
N ALA A 140 -16.98 -1.46 7.08
CA ALA A 140 -17.85 -2.60 7.38
C ALA A 140 -17.84 -3.02 8.86
N ARG A 141 -16.72 -2.82 9.57
CA ARG A 141 -16.62 -3.06 11.02
C ARG A 141 -16.93 -1.83 11.90
N GLY A 142 -17.31 -0.70 11.31
CA GLY A 142 -17.60 0.54 12.03
C GLY A 142 -16.38 1.21 12.67
N ALA A 143 -15.17 1.03 12.11
CA ALA A 143 -13.92 1.58 12.65
C ALA A 143 -13.61 3.02 12.23
N VAL A 144 -14.25 3.51 11.16
CA VAL A 144 -14.05 4.86 10.60
C VAL A 144 -15.31 5.70 10.63
N LYS A 145 -15.13 6.99 10.83
CA LYS A 145 -16.19 8.00 10.88
C LYS A 145 -16.49 8.56 9.47
N ASP A 146 -17.76 8.87 9.25
CA ASP A 146 -18.24 9.71 8.15
C ASP A 146 -17.84 11.16 8.44
N ILE A 147 -16.96 11.73 7.60
CA ILE A 147 -16.38 13.07 7.77
C ILE A 147 -16.98 14.11 6.82
N SER A 148 -18.05 13.80 6.08
CA SER A 148 -18.59 14.70 5.04
C SER A 148 -18.97 16.09 5.58
N ALA A 149 -19.53 16.17 6.80
CA ALA A 149 -19.95 17.44 7.39
C ALA A 149 -18.75 18.28 7.85
N GLU A 150 -17.80 17.66 8.55
CA GLU A 150 -16.59 18.31 9.01
C GLU A 150 -15.70 18.74 7.83
N LEU A 151 -15.61 17.95 6.76
CA LEU A 151 -14.89 18.28 5.53
C LEU A 151 -15.51 19.48 4.81
N GLU A 152 -16.83 19.56 4.71
CA GLU A 152 -17.50 20.71 4.10
C GLU A 152 -17.28 21.99 4.92
N GLN A 153 -17.32 21.89 6.24
CA GLN A 153 -17.22 23.06 7.13
C GLN A 153 -15.77 23.55 7.32
N TYR A 154 -14.79 22.65 7.36
CA TYR A 154 -13.41 22.97 7.77
C TYR A 154 -12.33 22.61 6.74
N GLY A 155 -12.68 22.00 5.61
CA GLY A 155 -11.73 21.44 4.64
C GLY A 155 -11.60 22.11 3.25
N PRO A 156 -11.80 23.44 3.04
CA PRO A 156 -11.74 24.03 1.70
C PRO A 156 -10.40 23.83 0.97
N ASN A 157 -9.26 23.85 1.68
CA ASN A 157 -7.95 23.58 1.09
C ASN A 157 -7.78 22.10 0.75
N VAL A 158 -8.33 21.19 1.58
CA VAL A 158 -8.36 19.75 1.30
C VAL A 158 -9.16 19.46 0.02
N LYS A 159 -10.34 20.07 -0.12
CA LYS A 159 -11.17 20.00 -1.34
C LYS A 159 -10.54 20.68 -2.56
N THR A 160 -9.60 21.61 -2.37
CA THR A 160 -8.86 22.26 -3.47
C THR A 160 -7.64 21.44 -3.90
N ALA A 161 -6.95 20.81 -2.94
CA ALA A 161 -5.71 20.06 -3.18
C ALA A 161 -5.94 18.63 -3.71
N ILE A 162 -7.13 18.07 -3.55
CA ILE A 162 -7.51 16.71 -3.97
C ILE A 162 -8.74 16.83 -4.87
N SER A 163 -8.69 16.22 -6.06
CA SER A 163 -9.80 16.28 -7.03
C SER A 163 -10.99 15.39 -6.63
N ASP A 164 -12.17 15.73 -7.12
CA ASP A 164 -13.40 14.96 -6.88
C ASP A 164 -13.26 13.48 -7.31
N ASP A 165 -12.54 13.21 -8.40
CA ASP A 165 -12.25 11.85 -8.87
C ASP A 165 -11.42 11.03 -7.88
N ILE A 166 -10.54 11.67 -7.11
CA ILE A 166 -9.78 11.04 -6.03
C ILE A 166 -10.68 10.87 -4.79
N PHE A 167 -11.58 11.81 -4.51
CA PHE A 167 -12.58 11.64 -3.43
C PHE A 167 -13.58 10.51 -3.68
N LYS A 168 -13.90 10.16 -4.94
CA LYS A 168 -14.72 8.98 -5.25
C LYS A 168 -14.15 7.69 -4.64
N ALA A 169 -12.83 7.57 -4.54
CA ALA A 169 -12.15 6.40 -3.95
C ALA A 169 -12.30 6.26 -2.42
N VAL A 170 -12.78 7.30 -1.74
CA VAL A 170 -13.07 7.30 -0.28
C VAL A 170 -14.55 7.54 0.03
N THR A 171 -15.39 7.56 -1.01
CA THR A 171 -16.82 7.84 -0.90
C THR A 171 -17.62 6.55 -0.99
N LYS A 172 -18.52 6.32 -0.04
CA LYS A 172 -19.48 5.21 -0.06
C LYS A 172 -20.86 5.71 0.38
N ASP A 173 -21.91 5.39 -0.38
CA ASP A 173 -23.30 5.79 -0.10
C ASP A 173 -23.47 7.32 0.13
N GLY A 174 -22.70 8.14 -0.59
CA GLY A 174 -22.70 9.61 -0.48
C GLY A 174 -21.91 10.18 0.71
N LYS A 175 -21.17 9.33 1.43
CA LYS A 175 -20.40 9.68 2.63
C LYS A 175 -18.91 9.52 2.40
N ILE A 176 -18.13 10.47 2.89
CA ILE A 176 -16.67 10.48 2.76
C ILE A 176 -16.06 9.90 4.04
N TYR A 177 -15.21 8.88 3.91
CA TYR A 177 -14.65 8.12 5.04
C TYR A 177 -13.14 8.32 5.25
N GLY A 178 -12.52 9.23 4.51
CA GLY A 178 -11.09 9.54 4.65
C GLY A 178 -10.63 10.66 3.74
N ILE A 179 -9.36 11.05 3.89
CA ILE A 179 -8.66 12.02 3.05
C ILE A 179 -7.53 11.26 2.33
N PRO A 180 -7.60 11.10 1.00
CA PRO A 180 -6.57 10.45 0.21
C PRO A 180 -5.21 11.16 0.28
N ALA A 181 -4.13 10.38 0.32
CA ALA A 181 -2.81 10.87 -0.01
C ALA A 181 -2.64 10.85 -1.54
N ASN A 182 -2.72 12.02 -2.16
CA ASN A 182 -2.51 12.21 -3.60
C ASN A 182 -1.01 12.32 -3.92
N TRP A 183 -0.22 11.34 -3.46
CA TRP A 183 1.25 11.46 -3.39
C TRP A 183 2.00 11.01 -4.65
N MET A 184 1.32 10.32 -5.56
CA MET A 184 1.89 9.80 -6.80
C MET A 184 0.90 9.91 -7.95
N GLU A 185 1.43 9.96 -9.17
CA GLU A 185 0.73 9.72 -10.42
C GLU A 185 0.64 8.19 -10.61
N PRO A 186 -0.55 7.56 -10.45
CA PRO A 186 -0.70 6.11 -10.58
C PRO A 186 -0.66 5.62 -12.04
N ALA A 187 -0.69 6.50 -13.04
CA ALA A 187 -0.59 6.15 -14.46
C ALA A 187 0.83 5.74 -14.90
N VAL A 188 1.52 4.96 -14.07
CA VAL A 188 2.88 4.43 -14.29
C VAL A 188 3.05 2.97 -13.85
N VAL A 189 1.97 2.32 -13.37
CA VAL A 189 2.01 0.96 -12.82
C VAL A 189 2.23 -0.10 -13.90
N ASP A 190 1.78 0.18 -15.13
CA ASP A 190 1.90 -0.64 -16.33
C ASP A 190 3.19 -0.37 -17.13
N LEU A 191 4.21 0.21 -16.48
CA LEU A 191 5.51 0.54 -17.06
C LEU A 191 6.61 -0.32 -16.41
N PHE A 192 7.81 -0.35 -17.00
CA PHE A 192 8.96 -1.09 -16.50
C PHE A 192 10.25 -0.28 -16.62
N THR A 193 11.22 -0.48 -15.72
CA THR A 193 12.52 0.20 -15.78
C THR A 193 13.57 -0.67 -16.47
N SER A 194 14.30 -0.12 -17.44
CA SER A 194 15.51 -0.71 -18.02
C SER A 194 16.77 -0.28 -17.27
N ASN A 195 17.75 -1.19 -17.13
CA ASN A 195 19.09 -0.89 -16.65
C ASN A 195 20.01 -0.63 -17.85
N ASP A 196 20.02 0.62 -18.31
CA ASP A 196 20.72 1.00 -19.53
C ASP A 196 22.24 0.89 -19.35
N TYR A 197 22.76 1.07 -18.13
CA TYR A 197 24.18 0.85 -17.84
C TYR A 197 24.59 -0.60 -18.11
N LEU A 198 23.86 -1.59 -17.58
CA LEU A 198 24.19 -3.00 -17.81
C LEU A 198 23.97 -3.42 -19.27
N LEU A 199 22.89 -2.96 -19.90
CA LEU A 199 22.61 -3.26 -21.31
C LEU A 199 23.73 -2.72 -22.23
N LYS A 200 24.13 -1.45 -22.06
CA LYS A 200 25.26 -0.85 -22.81
C LYS A 200 26.59 -1.56 -22.51
N LYS A 201 26.87 -1.87 -21.24
CA LYS A 201 28.12 -2.53 -20.79
C LYS A 201 28.36 -3.91 -21.41
N TYR A 202 27.31 -4.59 -21.85
CA TYR A 202 27.38 -5.89 -22.53
C TYR A 202 26.94 -5.82 -23.99
N ASP A 203 27.01 -4.66 -24.64
CA ASP A 203 26.67 -4.47 -26.05
C ASP A 203 25.26 -4.98 -26.43
N ILE A 204 24.25 -4.61 -25.64
CA ILE A 204 22.83 -4.93 -25.86
C ILE A 204 22.12 -3.62 -26.16
N ASN A 205 22.10 -3.23 -27.43
CA ASN A 205 21.61 -1.94 -27.90
C ASN A 205 20.29 -2.03 -28.69
N ASN A 206 19.60 -3.18 -28.61
CA ASN A 206 18.33 -3.40 -29.29
C ASN A 206 17.24 -2.53 -28.67
N LYS A 207 16.33 -2.00 -29.50
CA LYS A 207 15.07 -1.44 -28.99
C LYS A 207 14.20 -2.58 -28.43
N ILE A 208 13.48 -2.29 -27.35
CA ILE A 208 12.66 -3.26 -26.62
C ILE A 208 11.20 -2.79 -26.74
N ASN A 209 10.54 -3.18 -27.81
CA ASN A 209 9.15 -2.77 -28.11
C ASN A 209 8.16 -3.93 -27.86
N THR A 210 8.67 -5.15 -27.67
CA THR A 210 7.87 -6.36 -27.44
C THR A 210 8.39 -7.19 -26.26
N PRO A 211 7.55 -8.02 -25.63
CA PRO A 211 7.98 -8.97 -24.59
C PRO A 211 9.04 -9.97 -25.08
N GLN A 212 9.01 -10.36 -26.36
CA GLN A 212 10.03 -11.28 -26.90
C GLN A 212 11.40 -10.60 -27.03
N GLU A 213 11.46 -9.36 -27.53
CA GLU A 213 12.71 -8.58 -27.54
C GLU A 213 13.27 -8.39 -26.12
N MET A 214 12.39 -8.20 -25.11
CA MET A 214 12.79 -8.15 -23.71
C MET A 214 13.40 -9.48 -23.23
N LEU A 215 12.75 -10.63 -23.50
CA LEU A 215 13.27 -11.96 -23.16
C LEU A 215 14.63 -12.23 -23.83
N ASP A 216 14.77 -11.84 -25.09
CA ASP A 216 16.00 -12.06 -25.87
C ASP A 216 17.13 -11.13 -25.41
N ALA A 217 16.82 -9.90 -24.95
CA ALA A 217 17.77 -9.01 -24.31
C ALA A 217 18.19 -9.51 -22.92
N MET A 218 17.23 -10.02 -22.12
CA MET A 218 17.51 -10.68 -20.84
C MET A 218 18.40 -11.91 -21.01
N GLU A 219 18.15 -12.74 -22.03
CA GLU A 219 18.99 -13.90 -22.35
C GLU A 219 20.40 -13.51 -22.82
N GLN A 220 20.53 -12.49 -23.66
CA GLN A 220 21.84 -11.95 -24.03
C GLN A 220 22.62 -11.45 -22.81
N LEU A 221 21.95 -10.71 -21.91
CA LEU A 221 22.57 -10.20 -20.69
C LEU A 221 22.98 -11.35 -19.77
N TYR A 222 22.09 -12.32 -19.55
CA TYR A 222 22.36 -13.53 -18.79
C TYR A 222 23.57 -14.28 -19.35
N ASN A 223 23.68 -14.44 -20.67
CA ASN A 223 24.78 -15.16 -21.29
C ASN A 223 26.11 -14.40 -21.19
N LYS A 224 26.13 -13.09 -21.49
CA LYS A 224 27.34 -12.26 -21.53
C LYS A 224 27.89 -11.88 -20.15
N ALA A 225 27.02 -11.66 -19.15
CA ALA A 225 27.45 -11.20 -17.82
C ALA A 225 28.12 -12.31 -16.98
N PRO A 226 29.05 -11.97 -16.06
CA PRO A 226 29.65 -12.92 -15.13
C PRO A 226 28.66 -13.39 -14.06
N ALA A 227 29.10 -14.29 -13.17
CA ALA A 227 28.34 -14.63 -11.97
C ALA A 227 28.46 -13.52 -10.90
N PRO A 228 27.42 -13.25 -10.08
CA PRO A 228 26.07 -13.84 -10.14
C PRO A 228 25.33 -13.40 -11.41
N LYS A 229 24.64 -14.34 -12.06
CA LYS A 229 23.96 -14.07 -13.33
C LYS A 229 22.82 -13.07 -13.14
N PRO A 230 22.64 -12.08 -14.03
CA PRO A 230 21.51 -11.16 -13.96
C PRO A 230 20.18 -11.88 -14.15
N GLN A 231 19.18 -11.53 -13.34
CA GLN A 231 17.83 -12.11 -13.38
C GLN A 231 16.78 -11.03 -13.18
N PHE A 232 15.66 -11.11 -13.89
CA PHE A 232 14.51 -10.24 -13.72
C PHE A 232 13.89 -10.46 -12.32
N PRO A 233 13.84 -9.44 -11.44
CA PRO A 233 13.31 -9.59 -10.09
C PRO A 233 11.79 -9.82 -10.15
N PHE A 234 11.33 -10.98 -9.66
CA PHE A 234 9.93 -11.38 -9.72
C PHE A 234 9.54 -12.27 -8.53
N THR A 235 8.34 -12.08 -8.00
CA THR A 235 7.74 -12.91 -6.94
C THR A 235 6.24 -13.06 -7.17
N LEU A 236 5.68 -14.13 -6.59
CA LEU A 236 4.29 -14.52 -6.75
C LEU A 236 3.26 -13.59 -6.11
N SER A 237 3.68 -12.63 -5.28
CA SER A 237 2.78 -11.63 -4.67
C SER A 237 1.93 -10.92 -5.73
N ASN A 238 2.57 -10.50 -6.83
CA ASN A 238 1.91 -9.82 -7.96
C ASN A 238 0.79 -10.66 -8.61
N VAL A 239 0.99 -11.98 -8.69
CA VAL A 239 -0.01 -12.94 -9.22
C VAL A 239 -1.27 -12.98 -8.36
N SER A 240 -1.11 -12.79 -7.05
CA SER A 240 -2.21 -12.76 -6.07
C SER A 240 -2.83 -11.37 -5.86
N SER A 241 -2.34 -10.33 -6.55
CA SER A 241 -2.82 -8.95 -6.44
C SER A 241 -3.38 -8.41 -7.76
N THR A 242 -2.55 -8.34 -8.82
CA THR A 242 -2.82 -7.52 -10.02
C THR A 242 -2.37 -8.13 -11.35
N GLY A 243 -1.74 -9.30 -11.38
CA GLY A 243 -1.15 -9.83 -12.63
C GLY A 243 0.22 -9.19 -12.90
N MET A 244 0.62 -9.04 -14.18
CA MET A 244 1.82 -8.29 -14.56
C MET A 244 1.44 -7.06 -15.39
N ASP A 245 1.12 -5.98 -14.69
CA ASP A 245 0.62 -4.72 -15.28
C ASP A 245 1.39 -4.24 -16.52
N PHE A 246 2.72 -4.41 -16.57
CA PHE A 246 3.55 -4.01 -17.72
C PHE A 246 3.33 -4.81 -19.02
N LEU A 247 2.82 -6.04 -18.94
CA LEU A 247 2.44 -6.84 -20.12
C LEU A 247 1.03 -6.50 -20.60
N HIS A 248 0.15 -5.95 -19.74
CA HIS A 248 -1.25 -5.69 -20.10
C HIS A 248 -1.37 -4.80 -21.35
N ARG A 249 -0.51 -3.78 -21.50
CA ARG A 249 -0.45 -2.89 -22.69
C ARG A 249 -0.24 -3.64 -24.01
N THR A 250 0.34 -4.85 -23.97
CA THR A 250 0.59 -5.66 -25.16
C THR A 250 -0.67 -6.31 -25.74
N PHE A 251 -1.73 -6.47 -24.94
CA PHE A 251 -2.97 -7.12 -25.35
C PHE A 251 -3.95 -6.16 -26.03
N ASP A 252 -4.70 -6.65 -27.02
CA ASP A 252 -5.73 -5.87 -27.75
C ASP A 252 -6.93 -5.51 -26.86
N SER A 253 -7.13 -6.22 -25.75
CA SER A 253 -8.14 -5.96 -24.73
C SER A 253 -7.80 -4.80 -23.77
N PHE A 254 -6.58 -4.25 -23.84
CA PHE A 254 -6.18 -3.11 -23.02
C PHE A 254 -6.99 -1.85 -23.34
N PRO A 255 -7.47 -1.09 -22.34
CA PRO A 255 -7.25 -1.26 -20.90
C PRO A 255 -8.18 -2.27 -20.22
N PHE A 256 -7.63 -3.01 -19.27
CA PHE A 256 -8.36 -3.80 -18.28
C PHE A 256 -7.62 -3.77 -16.94
N ASP A 257 -8.32 -4.14 -15.87
CA ASP A 257 -7.85 -4.14 -14.49
C ASP A 257 -7.99 -5.54 -13.90
N VAL A 258 -7.00 -6.03 -13.15
CA VAL A 258 -7.05 -7.35 -12.49
C VAL A 258 -7.01 -7.13 -10.98
N ARG A 259 -8.04 -7.62 -10.28
CA ARG A 259 -8.15 -7.51 -8.82
C ARG A 259 -8.03 -8.86 -8.12
N ASP A 260 -7.23 -8.88 -7.05
CA ASP A 260 -6.99 -10.03 -6.18
C ASP A 260 -6.42 -11.27 -6.90
N GLY A 261 -5.86 -11.10 -8.11
CA GLY A 261 -5.48 -12.19 -9.01
C GLY A 261 -6.67 -13.01 -9.55
N ILE A 262 -7.90 -12.51 -9.43
CA ILE A 262 -9.15 -13.25 -9.65
C ILE A 262 -10.03 -12.56 -10.70
N ALA A 263 -10.31 -11.27 -10.51
CA ALA A 263 -11.34 -10.56 -11.27
C ALA A 263 -10.70 -9.66 -12.33
N MET A 264 -10.84 -10.05 -13.60
CA MET A 264 -10.48 -9.22 -14.76
C MET A 264 -11.68 -8.32 -15.11
N ILE A 265 -11.55 -7.03 -14.85
CA ILE A 265 -12.53 -5.98 -15.17
C ILE A 265 -12.15 -5.38 -16.53
N ASN A 266 -13.00 -5.60 -17.53
CA ASN A 266 -12.81 -5.08 -18.89
C ASN A 266 -13.37 -3.65 -18.98
N ASN A 267 -12.89 -2.84 -19.93
CA ASN A 267 -13.35 -1.45 -20.11
C ASN A 267 -14.85 -1.29 -20.45
N ASP A 268 -15.55 -2.38 -20.82
CA ASP A 268 -17.00 -2.41 -21.05
C ASP A 268 -17.82 -2.63 -19.76
N GLY A 269 -17.16 -2.75 -18.60
CA GLY A 269 -17.80 -3.04 -17.32
C GLY A 269 -17.98 -4.53 -17.02
N THR A 270 -17.57 -5.44 -17.91
CA THR A 270 -17.70 -6.89 -17.67
C THR A 270 -16.57 -7.44 -16.80
N VAL A 271 -16.94 -8.23 -15.79
CA VAL A 271 -15.99 -8.95 -14.91
C VAL A 271 -15.91 -10.42 -15.31
N LYS A 272 -14.68 -10.92 -15.51
CA LYS A 272 -14.38 -12.32 -15.86
C LYS A 272 -13.38 -12.91 -14.88
N ASN A 273 -13.32 -14.24 -14.80
CA ASN A 273 -12.24 -14.93 -14.10
C ASN A 273 -10.93 -14.73 -14.87
N TRP A 274 -9.94 -14.10 -14.24
CA TRP A 274 -8.63 -13.83 -14.82
C TRP A 274 -7.93 -15.11 -15.29
N VAL A 275 -8.04 -16.20 -14.52
CA VAL A 275 -7.38 -17.49 -14.85
C VAL A 275 -8.01 -18.19 -16.07
N ASP A 276 -9.17 -17.73 -16.53
CA ASP A 276 -9.84 -18.24 -17.73
C ASP A 276 -9.57 -17.39 -18.98
N SER A 277 -8.69 -16.37 -18.91
CA SER A 277 -8.42 -15.43 -20.01
C SER A 277 -7.26 -15.86 -20.93
N ASP A 278 -7.29 -15.37 -22.18
CA ASP A 278 -6.19 -15.58 -23.14
C ASP A 278 -4.95 -14.74 -22.77
N GLU A 279 -5.15 -13.63 -22.07
CA GLU A 279 -4.11 -12.76 -21.51
C GLU A 279 -3.31 -13.50 -20.44
N PHE A 280 -3.98 -14.17 -19.49
CA PHE A 280 -3.35 -14.99 -18.45
C PHE A 280 -2.51 -16.12 -19.06
N LYS A 281 -2.97 -16.72 -20.17
CA LYS A 281 -2.19 -17.70 -20.94
C LYS A 281 -0.92 -17.09 -21.55
N GLN A 282 -1.02 -15.89 -22.11
CA GLN A 282 0.11 -15.19 -22.73
C GLN A 282 1.17 -14.75 -21.70
N GLU A 283 0.74 -14.25 -20.54
CA GLU A 283 1.67 -13.92 -19.44
C GLU A 283 2.36 -15.18 -18.89
N SER A 284 1.60 -16.26 -18.67
CA SER A 284 2.16 -17.55 -18.27
C SER A 284 3.18 -18.07 -19.30
N ALA A 285 2.98 -17.81 -20.60
CA ALA A 285 3.94 -18.18 -21.64
C ALA A 285 5.22 -17.33 -21.61
N PHE A 286 5.14 -16.03 -21.33
CA PHE A 286 6.31 -15.17 -21.10
C PHE A 286 7.15 -15.70 -19.94
N PHE A 287 6.52 -15.99 -18.79
CA PHE A 287 7.21 -16.55 -17.64
C PHE A 287 7.72 -17.97 -17.85
N ARG A 288 7.02 -18.80 -18.62
CA ARG A 288 7.51 -20.13 -19.00
C ARG A 288 8.83 -20.04 -19.76
N GLN A 289 8.94 -19.11 -20.72
CA GLN A 289 10.22 -18.83 -21.38
C GLN A 289 11.27 -18.31 -20.39
N ALA A 290 10.93 -17.32 -19.57
CA ALA A 290 11.86 -16.74 -18.59
C ALA A 290 12.39 -17.77 -17.59
N TYR A 291 11.54 -18.65 -17.07
CA TYR A 291 11.90 -19.73 -16.15
C TYR A 291 12.78 -20.78 -16.82
N GLN A 292 12.40 -21.27 -18.01
CA GLN A 292 13.19 -22.26 -18.75
C GLN A 292 14.59 -21.73 -19.13
N LYS A 293 14.67 -20.45 -19.49
CA LYS A 293 15.93 -19.74 -19.79
C LYS A 293 16.70 -19.28 -18.52
N LYS A 294 16.18 -19.55 -17.30
CA LYS A 294 16.74 -19.15 -15.99
C LYS A 294 16.87 -17.63 -15.77
N LEU A 295 16.07 -16.85 -16.49
CA LEU A 295 16.07 -15.39 -16.45
C LEU A 295 15.30 -14.83 -15.25
N ILE A 296 14.51 -15.65 -14.56
CA ILE A 296 13.96 -15.39 -13.22
C ILE A 296 14.59 -16.35 -12.21
N ASN A 297 14.50 -16.02 -10.92
CA ASN A 297 15.01 -16.84 -9.83
C ASN A 297 14.33 -18.25 -9.84
N PRO A 298 15.10 -19.37 -9.86
CA PRO A 298 14.52 -20.72 -9.92
C PRO A 298 13.67 -21.07 -8.69
N ASP A 299 13.91 -20.43 -7.53
CA ASP A 299 13.18 -20.67 -6.28
C ASP A 299 11.93 -19.78 -6.13
N VAL A 300 11.44 -19.19 -7.23
CA VAL A 300 10.31 -18.23 -7.33
C VAL A 300 9.08 -18.62 -6.51
N LEU A 301 8.77 -19.92 -6.38
CA LEU A 301 7.62 -20.41 -5.57
C LEU A 301 7.74 -20.15 -4.06
N THR A 302 8.95 -19.88 -3.58
CA THR A 302 9.26 -19.66 -2.16
C THR A 302 9.89 -18.29 -1.89
N LEU A 303 10.15 -17.51 -2.94
CA LEU A 303 10.86 -16.23 -2.89
C LEU A 303 9.96 -15.12 -2.36
N LYS A 304 10.33 -14.55 -1.21
CA LYS A 304 9.57 -13.50 -0.53
C LYS A 304 9.81 -12.12 -1.14
N GLN A 305 8.84 -11.21 -0.94
CA GLN A 305 8.93 -9.81 -1.37
C GLN A 305 10.21 -9.11 -0.89
N ASP A 306 10.64 -9.35 0.36
CA ASP A 306 11.85 -8.73 0.92
C ASP A 306 13.14 -9.25 0.25
N GLN A 307 13.12 -10.45 -0.32
CA GLN A 307 14.23 -11.03 -1.08
C GLN A 307 14.28 -10.43 -2.47
N VAL A 308 13.13 -10.32 -3.17
CA VAL A 308 13.04 -9.62 -4.47
C VAL A 308 13.40 -8.15 -4.33
N GLN A 309 12.99 -7.46 -3.27
CA GLN A 309 13.40 -6.07 -3.06
C GLN A 309 14.92 -5.91 -2.90
N LYS A 310 15.61 -6.92 -2.32
CA LYS A 310 17.08 -6.96 -2.27
C LYS A 310 17.70 -7.27 -3.64
N GLU A 311 17.05 -8.06 -4.50
CA GLU A 311 17.47 -8.28 -5.89
C GLU A 311 17.30 -7.01 -6.73
N VAL A 312 16.17 -6.30 -6.60
CA VAL A 312 15.94 -4.98 -7.21
C VAL A 312 17.04 -4.01 -6.80
N THR A 313 17.32 -3.88 -5.49
CA THR A 313 18.33 -2.95 -4.95
C THR A 313 19.77 -3.26 -5.36
N LYS A 314 20.11 -4.53 -5.64
CA LYS A 314 21.43 -4.90 -6.20
C LYS A 314 21.62 -4.52 -7.66
N MET A 315 20.53 -4.18 -8.36
CA MET A 315 20.54 -3.72 -9.76
C MET A 315 21.17 -4.69 -10.78
N ASN A 316 21.41 -5.94 -10.40
CA ASN A 316 21.98 -6.97 -11.27
C ASN A 316 20.89 -7.62 -12.14
N TRP A 317 20.24 -6.80 -12.96
CA TRP A 317 19.10 -7.16 -13.80
C TRP A 317 19.05 -6.25 -15.03
N GLY A 318 18.47 -6.73 -16.14
CA GLY A 318 18.31 -5.94 -17.37
C GLY A 318 17.05 -5.07 -17.36
N PHE A 319 15.96 -5.61 -16.80
CA PHE A 319 14.69 -4.92 -16.58
C PHE A 319 14.14 -5.25 -15.19
N ALA A 320 13.32 -4.36 -14.64
CA ALA A 320 12.55 -4.54 -13.41
C ALA A 320 11.16 -3.87 -13.58
N MET A 321 10.16 -4.33 -12.82
CA MET A 321 8.81 -3.77 -12.89
C MET A 321 8.73 -2.34 -12.34
N GLY A 322 7.88 -1.51 -12.93
CA GLY A 322 7.55 -0.18 -12.44
C GLY A 322 8.77 0.73 -12.25
N THR A 323 8.69 1.58 -11.24
CA THR A 323 9.72 2.54 -10.84
C THR A 323 10.56 2.05 -9.65
N LEU A 324 11.71 2.68 -9.40
CA LEU A 324 12.71 2.24 -8.42
C LEU A 324 12.90 3.23 -7.27
N ALA A 325 12.94 2.74 -6.04
CA ALA A 325 13.15 3.56 -4.83
C ALA A 325 14.64 3.80 -4.49
N ASN A 326 15.58 3.43 -5.37
CA ASN A 326 17.00 3.39 -5.06
C ASN A 326 17.70 4.75 -5.12
N SER A 327 18.63 4.96 -4.19
CA SER A 327 19.50 6.13 -4.12
C SER A 327 20.81 5.92 -4.90
N GLN A 328 21.56 7.01 -5.16
CA GLN A 328 22.92 6.89 -5.72
C GLN A 328 23.84 6.06 -4.80
N ALA A 329 23.65 6.16 -3.48
CA ALA A 329 24.40 5.34 -2.52
C ALA A 329 24.07 3.83 -2.61
N ASP A 330 22.92 3.46 -3.18
CA ASP A 330 22.60 2.06 -3.49
C ASP A 330 23.23 1.63 -4.82
N ILE A 331 23.13 2.45 -5.86
CA ILE A 331 23.82 2.25 -7.16
C ILE A 331 25.32 2.02 -6.92
N ASP A 332 25.94 2.87 -6.11
CA ASP A 332 27.37 2.81 -5.82
C ASP A 332 27.81 1.53 -5.08
N LYS A 333 26.92 0.77 -4.45
CA LYS A 333 27.30 -0.51 -3.79
C LYS A 333 27.62 -1.58 -4.82
N ASP A 334 26.76 -1.74 -5.81
CA ASP A 334 26.78 -2.88 -6.73
C ASP A 334 27.15 -2.51 -8.19
N LEU A 335 26.92 -1.27 -8.64
CA LEU A 335 27.17 -0.79 -10.00
C LEU A 335 28.08 0.45 -10.05
N LYS A 336 29.37 0.27 -9.73
CA LYS A 336 30.37 1.35 -9.77
C LYS A 336 30.42 2.05 -11.14
N GLY A 337 30.15 3.36 -11.12
CA GLY A 337 30.16 4.23 -12.29
C GLY A 337 28.83 4.31 -13.05
N ALA A 338 27.77 3.62 -12.58
CA ALA A 338 26.40 3.92 -12.98
C ALA A 338 25.85 5.09 -12.16
N THR A 339 24.82 5.75 -12.70
CA THR A 339 24.21 6.95 -12.12
C THR A 339 22.69 6.91 -12.18
N LEU A 340 22.02 7.82 -11.46
CA LEU A 340 20.55 7.97 -11.46
C LEU A 340 19.90 8.19 -12.85
N VAL A 341 20.69 8.48 -13.90
CA VAL A 341 20.22 8.63 -15.29
C VAL A 341 20.43 7.39 -16.16
N ASP A 342 21.09 6.35 -15.66
CA ASP A 342 21.30 5.09 -16.39
C ASP A 342 20.13 4.09 -16.24
N PHE A 343 19.00 4.55 -15.71
CA PHE A 343 17.79 3.77 -15.49
C PHE A 343 16.60 4.53 -16.09
N SER A 344 16.02 3.94 -17.12
CA SER A 344 14.96 4.58 -17.93
C SER A 344 13.64 3.87 -17.73
N LEU A 345 12.55 4.63 -17.56
CA LEU A 345 11.20 4.08 -17.58
C LEU A 345 10.82 3.81 -19.04
N GLN A 346 10.26 2.64 -19.29
CA GLN A 346 9.90 2.11 -20.59
C GLN A 346 8.47 1.56 -20.54
N GLU A 347 7.86 1.46 -21.71
CA GLU A 347 6.51 0.92 -21.87
C GLU A 347 6.40 0.17 -23.20
N PHE A 348 5.43 -0.73 -23.28
CA PHE A 348 4.98 -1.28 -24.56
C PHE A 348 3.77 -0.49 -25.06
N ASN A 349 3.64 -0.37 -26.38
CA ASN A 349 2.47 0.22 -27.06
C ASN A 349 2.03 1.60 -26.51
N PRO A 350 2.92 2.61 -26.49
CA PRO A 350 2.63 3.94 -25.96
C PRO A 350 1.41 4.63 -26.61
N GLU A 351 1.09 4.28 -27.85
CA GLU A 351 -0.07 4.79 -28.57
C GLU A 351 -1.43 4.42 -27.95
N LYS A 352 -1.48 3.46 -27.01
CA LYS A 352 -2.70 3.10 -26.26
C LYS A 352 -3.04 4.08 -25.14
N GLY A 353 -2.17 5.05 -24.84
CA GLY A 353 -2.37 6.07 -23.79
C GLY A 353 -2.16 5.53 -22.37
N HIS A 354 -2.27 6.38 -21.36
CA HIS A 354 -2.04 6.02 -19.95
C HIS A 354 -3.36 5.94 -19.17
N TYR A 355 -3.42 5.02 -18.21
CA TYR A 355 -4.62 4.81 -17.38
C TYR A 355 -4.28 4.76 -15.88
N ARG A 356 -5.08 5.46 -15.07
CA ARG A 356 -5.07 5.35 -13.62
C ARG A 356 -5.97 4.19 -13.21
N PHE A 357 -5.37 3.09 -12.78
CA PHE A 357 -6.10 1.93 -12.26
C PHE A 357 -6.42 2.03 -10.77
N THR A 358 -5.88 3.00 -10.03
CA THR A 358 -6.22 3.23 -8.62
C THR A 358 -6.12 4.72 -8.29
N ASN A 359 -7.24 5.31 -7.85
CA ASN A 359 -7.33 6.75 -7.53
C ASN A 359 -6.85 7.09 -6.11
N ALA A 360 -6.83 6.13 -5.18
CA ALA A 360 -6.32 6.36 -3.83
C ALA A 360 -5.75 5.07 -3.20
N LYS A 361 -4.41 4.98 -3.16
CA LYS A 361 -3.72 3.85 -2.51
C LYS A 361 -3.70 3.98 -0.98
N ASN A 362 -3.36 5.17 -0.49
CA ASN A 362 -3.09 5.45 0.92
C ASN A 362 -4.00 6.59 1.39
N LEU A 363 -4.55 6.47 2.60
CA LEU A 363 -5.60 7.36 3.11
C LEU A 363 -5.35 7.72 4.58
N ASN A 364 -5.85 8.88 4.98
CA ASN A 364 -5.96 9.28 6.38
C ASN A 364 -7.43 9.23 6.80
N VAL A 365 -7.76 8.49 7.86
CA VAL A 365 -9.15 8.30 8.29
C VAL A 365 -9.35 8.72 9.74
N VAL A 366 -10.53 9.24 10.06
CA VAL A 366 -10.93 9.57 11.44
C VAL A 366 -11.49 8.31 12.10
N ALA A 367 -10.98 7.96 13.28
CA ALA A 367 -11.45 6.82 14.05
C ALA A 367 -12.87 7.08 14.58
N THR A 368 -13.74 6.06 14.58
CA THR A 368 -15.14 6.19 15.05
C THR A 368 -15.26 6.71 16.48
N ASN A 369 -14.28 6.42 17.33
CA ASN A 369 -14.23 6.86 18.73
C ASN A 369 -13.51 8.20 18.95
N SER A 370 -13.03 8.88 17.89
CA SER A 370 -12.50 10.24 18.00
C SER A 370 -13.55 11.19 18.55
N LYS A 371 -13.13 12.02 19.51
CA LYS A 371 -13.95 13.09 20.09
C LYS A 371 -13.79 14.40 19.33
N HIS A 372 -12.86 14.47 18.37
CA HIS A 372 -12.36 15.68 17.75
C HIS A 372 -12.20 15.58 16.21
N PRO A 373 -13.23 15.08 15.47
CA PRO A 373 -13.17 14.98 14.01
C PRO A 373 -12.86 16.32 13.34
N GLU A 374 -13.40 17.42 13.87
CA GLU A 374 -13.19 18.78 13.38
C GLU A 374 -11.74 19.23 13.53
N ALA A 375 -11.04 18.79 14.58
CA ALA A 375 -9.63 19.10 14.78
C ALA A 375 -8.75 18.36 13.76
N VAL A 376 -9.09 17.12 13.41
CA VAL A 376 -8.42 16.37 12.33
C VAL A 376 -8.59 17.09 10.98
N ILE A 377 -9.82 17.47 10.61
CA ILE A 377 -10.04 18.18 9.34
C ILE A 377 -9.34 19.54 9.34
N LYS A 378 -9.37 20.31 10.44
CA LYS A 378 -8.65 21.58 10.58
C LYS A 378 -7.14 21.41 10.38
N PHE A 379 -6.54 20.36 10.96
CA PHE A 379 -5.12 20.04 10.76
C PHE A 379 -4.81 19.73 9.29
N MET A 380 -5.60 18.87 8.65
CA MET A 380 -5.43 18.51 7.23
C MET A 380 -5.63 19.72 6.30
N ASN A 381 -6.57 20.60 6.64
CA ASN A 381 -6.82 21.85 5.93
C ASN A 381 -5.70 22.88 6.10
N TRP A 382 -5.08 22.92 7.27
CA TRP A 382 -3.86 23.70 7.51
C TRP A 382 -2.68 23.13 6.73
N LEU A 383 -2.51 21.80 6.70
CA LEU A 383 -1.40 21.14 6.01
C LEU A 383 -1.36 21.49 4.52
N TYR A 384 -2.51 21.41 3.83
CA TYR A 384 -2.62 21.77 2.42
C TYR A 384 -2.90 23.27 2.17
N ALA A 385 -2.79 24.14 3.18
CA ALA A 385 -3.02 25.58 2.97
C ALA A 385 -1.94 26.26 2.13
N ASN A 386 -0.69 25.80 2.22
CA ASN A 386 0.46 26.36 1.51
C ASN A 386 1.70 25.43 1.61
N GLN A 387 2.71 25.72 0.80
CA GLN A 387 3.97 24.97 0.75
C GLN A 387 4.73 24.96 2.08
N ASP A 388 4.73 26.04 2.86
CA ASP A 388 5.51 26.12 4.11
C ASP A 388 4.92 25.23 5.22
N ASN A 389 3.60 25.10 5.29
CA ASN A 389 2.91 24.18 6.20
C ASN A 389 3.21 22.72 5.84
N TYR A 390 3.12 22.40 4.54
CA TYR A 390 3.46 21.09 4.01
C TYR A 390 4.93 20.73 4.28
N ASP A 391 5.86 21.62 3.91
CA ASP A 391 7.29 21.46 4.09
C ASP A 391 7.65 21.22 5.57
N LEU A 392 7.05 21.98 6.48
CA LEU A 392 7.31 21.86 7.91
C LEU A 392 6.86 20.51 8.49
N PHE A 393 5.74 19.96 8.02
CA PHE A 393 5.20 18.70 8.53
C PHE A 393 5.81 17.46 7.85
N LEU A 394 6.02 17.48 6.52
CA LEU A 394 6.61 16.35 5.78
C LEU A 394 8.13 16.30 5.88
N TYR A 395 8.82 17.43 5.74
CA TYR A 395 10.28 17.47 5.64
C TYR A 395 10.97 18.07 6.87
N GLY A 396 10.25 18.84 7.68
CA GLY A 396 10.73 19.37 8.97
C GLY A 396 11.33 20.77 8.88
N ILE A 397 12.46 20.98 9.53
CA ILE A 397 13.10 22.30 9.66
C ILE A 397 14.23 22.41 8.62
N GLU A 398 14.09 23.36 7.70
CA GLU A 398 15.11 23.65 6.68
C GLU A 398 16.47 23.99 7.32
N GLY A 399 17.54 23.41 6.81
CA GLY A 399 18.89 23.46 7.37
C GLY A 399 19.15 22.51 8.54
N LYS A 400 18.14 21.79 9.05
CA LYS A 400 18.29 20.74 10.09
C LYS A 400 17.91 19.34 9.62
N THR A 401 16.78 19.19 8.95
CA THR A 401 16.27 17.89 8.48
C THR A 401 16.34 17.75 6.96
N TYR A 402 16.29 18.86 6.23
CA TYR A 402 16.45 18.92 4.77
C TYR A 402 17.02 20.27 4.34
N LYS A 403 17.40 20.40 3.06
CA LYS A 403 17.67 21.67 2.37
C LYS A 403 16.81 21.75 1.12
N LYS A 404 16.31 22.94 0.74
CA LYS A 404 15.72 23.14 -0.59
C LYS A 404 16.83 23.22 -1.64
N THR A 405 16.65 22.50 -2.75
CA THR A 405 17.58 22.51 -3.89
C THR A 405 16.97 23.14 -5.16
N GLY A 406 15.69 23.50 -5.08
CA GLY A 406 14.88 24.08 -6.15
C GLY A 406 13.39 24.09 -5.75
N ASP A 407 12.54 24.62 -6.63
CA ASP A 407 11.12 24.88 -6.32
C ASP A 407 10.37 23.63 -5.85
N LYS A 408 10.57 22.48 -6.52
CA LYS A 408 10.03 21.16 -6.17
C LYS A 408 11.11 20.12 -5.87
N SER A 409 12.26 20.53 -5.33
CA SER A 409 13.33 19.59 -4.98
C SER A 409 13.96 19.85 -3.62
N LEU A 410 14.49 18.79 -3.01
CA LEU A 410 15.19 18.83 -1.73
C LEU A 410 16.44 17.92 -1.68
N GLU A 411 17.25 18.14 -0.66
CA GLU A 411 18.30 17.24 -0.18
C GLU A 411 17.95 16.87 1.27
N ALA A 412 17.78 15.58 1.59
CA ALA A 412 17.56 15.15 2.96
C ALA A 412 18.87 15.20 3.76
N ILE A 413 18.85 15.79 4.95
CA ILE A 413 20.00 15.75 5.86
C ILE A 413 19.99 14.40 6.58
N LEU A 414 21.15 13.75 6.65
CA LEU A 414 21.29 12.43 7.27
C LEU A 414 21.74 12.54 8.73
N ASP A 415 21.19 11.70 9.60
CA ASP A 415 21.66 11.55 10.98
C ASP A 415 23.09 10.97 10.97
N PRO A 416 24.09 11.64 11.57
CA PRO A 416 25.48 11.23 11.47
C PRO A 416 25.82 9.92 12.20
N LYS A 417 24.90 9.37 13.01
CA LYS A 417 25.09 8.09 13.71
C LYS A 417 24.49 6.91 12.97
N THR A 418 23.32 7.11 12.34
CA THR A 418 22.55 6.03 11.68
C THR A 418 22.63 6.08 10.15
N ASN A 419 23.07 7.21 9.59
CA ASN A 419 23.02 7.53 8.17
C ASN A 419 21.60 7.45 7.56
N ALA A 420 20.57 7.55 8.40
CA ALA A 420 19.17 7.62 7.98
C ALA A 420 18.78 9.07 7.68
N ALA A 421 17.86 9.29 6.75
CA ALA A 421 17.30 10.62 6.48
C ALA A 421 16.54 11.14 7.71
N MET A 422 16.74 12.42 8.04
CA MET A 422 16.10 13.09 9.17
C MET A 422 14.71 13.67 8.83
N LEU A 423 14.10 13.26 7.72
CA LEU A 423 12.74 13.66 7.35
C LEU A 423 11.75 13.06 8.38
N PRO A 424 10.84 13.88 8.94
CA PRO A 424 9.91 13.45 9.98
C PRO A 424 8.82 12.51 9.45
N ASN A 425 8.37 12.70 8.21
CA ASN A 425 7.24 11.99 7.63
C ASN A 425 7.53 11.59 6.18
N ALA A 426 6.70 10.69 5.65
CA ALA A 426 6.84 10.15 4.31
C ALA A 426 5.62 10.47 3.45
N ASP A 427 5.85 11.00 2.24
CA ASP A 427 4.80 11.47 1.34
C ASP A 427 3.75 10.39 1.00
N TRP A 428 4.13 9.11 1.02
CA TRP A 428 3.18 8.03 0.72
C TRP A 428 2.00 7.96 1.71
N MET A 429 2.15 8.45 2.95
CA MET A 429 1.11 8.41 3.99
C MET A 429 0.04 9.48 3.81
N ILE A 430 0.48 10.72 3.54
CA ILE A 430 -0.31 11.95 3.70
C ILE A 430 0.06 13.03 2.66
N GLY A 431 0.92 12.69 1.71
CA GLY A 431 1.48 13.65 0.77
C GLY A 431 0.55 14.00 -0.38
N ASN A 432 0.91 15.07 -1.10
CA ASN A 432 0.13 15.60 -2.21
C ASN A 432 1.04 16.21 -3.30
N LEU A 433 0.93 15.71 -4.55
CA LEU A 433 1.73 16.10 -5.73
C LEU A 433 1.83 17.61 -5.97
N ASN A 434 0.84 18.40 -5.53
CA ASN A 434 0.89 19.85 -5.63
C ASN A 434 2.06 20.44 -4.82
N TYR A 435 2.42 19.84 -3.69
CA TYR A 435 3.43 20.33 -2.73
C TYR A 435 4.67 19.42 -2.59
N ILE A 436 4.67 18.22 -3.16
CA ILE A 436 5.81 17.29 -3.04
C ILE A 436 7.11 17.92 -3.58
N ARG A 437 8.19 17.72 -2.83
CA ARG A 437 9.58 18.02 -3.18
C ARG A 437 10.32 16.72 -3.39
N VAL A 438 10.87 16.54 -4.58
CA VAL A 438 11.53 15.30 -4.98
C VAL A 438 13.03 15.40 -4.71
N GLY A 439 13.60 14.40 -4.05
CA GLY A 439 15.05 14.29 -3.86
C GLY A 439 15.81 13.90 -5.14
N GLU A 440 17.12 13.70 -5.02
CA GLU A 440 17.90 13.03 -6.06
C GLU A 440 17.54 11.54 -6.13
N ILE A 441 16.54 11.22 -6.95
CA ILE A 441 16.08 9.87 -7.25
C ILE A 441 16.43 9.46 -8.68
N ILE A 442 16.25 8.17 -8.99
CA ILE A 442 16.33 7.62 -10.34
C ILE A 442 15.36 8.38 -11.26
N THR A 443 15.82 8.70 -12.48
CA THR A 443 15.06 9.54 -13.42
C THR A 443 13.74 8.88 -13.84
N ALA A 444 13.71 7.55 -14.05
CA ALA A 444 12.49 6.78 -14.24
C ALA A 444 11.43 7.06 -13.14
N THR A 445 11.87 7.12 -11.88
CA THR A 445 11.01 7.31 -10.71
C THR A 445 10.47 8.73 -10.58
N ARG A 446 11.04 9.74 -11.25
CA ARG A 446 10.48 11.12 -11.24
C ARG A 446 9.08 11.19 -11.87
N LYS A 447 8.72 10.26 -12.76
CA LYS A 447 7.39 10.21 -13.37
C LYS A 447 6.28 9.95 -12.33
N LEU A 448 6.54 9.19 -11.25
CA LEU A 448 5.59 9.07 -10.11
C LEU A 448 5.22 10.43 -9.50
N TYR A 449 6.13 11.40 -9.51
CA TYR A 449 5.91 12.71 -8.87
C TYR A 449 5.51 13.80 -9.87
N THR A 450 5.18 13.42 -11.10
CA THR A 450 4.83 14.31 -12.20
C THR A 450 3.42 13.97 -12.69
N PRO A 451 2.41 14.81 -12.42
CA PRO A 451 1.05 14.58 -12.92
C PRO A 451 1.01 14.39 -14.43
N ASP A 452 0.21 13.42 -14.89
CA ASP A 452 0.00 13.15 -16.31
C ASP A 452 -1.39 13.67 -16.74
N PRO A 453 -1.48 14.83 -17.42
CA PRO A 453 -2.77 15.42 -17.78
C PRO A 453 -3.52 14.63 -18.86
N ASP A 454 -2.83 13.75 -19.59
CA ASP A 454 -3.40 12.95 -20.68
C ASP A 454 -3.85 11.55 -20.19
N ALA A 455 -3.44 11.15 -18.98
CA ALA A 455 -3.85 9.89 -18.37
C ALA A 455 -5.34 9.89 -17.96
N GLN A 456 -6.04 8.82 -18.33
CA GLN A 456 -7.47 8.63 -18.07
C GLN A 456 -7.72 7.81 -16.82
N ASN A 457 -8.79 8.09 -16.08
CA ASN A 457 -9.22 7.22 -14.99
C ASN A 457 -9.89 5.96 -15.56
N PHE A 458 -9.40 4.77 -15.21
CA PHE A 458 -10.05 3.52 -15.62
C PHE A 458 -11.39 3.34 -14.89
N ILE A 459 -12.32 2.57 -15.46
CA ILE A 459 -13.71 2.49 -14.98
C ILE A 459 -13.85 1.97 -13.54
N SER A 460 -12.89 1.21 -13.03
CA SER A 460 -12.82 0.68 -11.66
C SER A 460 -11.79 1.41 -10.79
N SER A 461 -11.26 2.56 -11.20
CA SER A 461 -10.14 3.24 -10.53
C SER A 461 -10.44 3.69 -9.09
N GLY A 462 -11.69 3.99 -8.76
CA GLY A 462 -12.16 4.24 -7.39
C GLY A 462 -12.94 3.07 -6.76
N PHE A 463 -12.98 1.90 -7.39
CA PHE A 463 -13.77 0.76 -6.94
C PHE A 463 -12.99 -0.10 -5.93
N PHE A 464 -13.61 -0.38 -4.77
CA PHE A 464 -13.06 -1.27 -3.75
C PHE A 464 -14.04 -2.39 -3.39
N PHE A 465 -13.66 -3.62 -3.70
CA PHE A 465 -14.45 -4.81 -3.44
C PHE A 465 -14.67 -5.06 -1.94
N ASP A 466 -15.94 -5.21 -1.54
CA ASP A 466 -16.32 -5.74 -0.24
C ASP A 466 -16.43 -7.26 -0.32
N ALA A 467 -15.37 -7.94 0.12
CA ALA A 467 -15.30 -9.39 0.17
C ALA A 467 -16.21 -10.04 1.23
N THR A 468 -16.88 -9.28 2.10
CA THR A 468 -17.69 -9.82 3.21
C THR A 468 -18.74 -10.84 2.77
N PRO A 469 -19.52 -10.64 1.68
CA PRO A 469 -20.55 -11.60 1.24
C PRO A 469 -19.99 -12.94 0.72
N VAL A 470 -18.72 -12.98 0.29
CA VAL A 470 -18.07 -14.15 -0.33
C VAL A 470 -16.76 -14.52 0.38
N LYS A 471 -16.62 -14.17 1.66
CA LYS A 471 -15.35 -14.27 2.40
C LYS A 471 -14.78 -15.70 2.43
N THR A 472 -15.64 -16.70 2.55
CA THR A 472 -15.23 -18.12 2.57
C THR A 472 -14.75 -18.58 1.21
N GLU A 473 -15.53 -18.30 0.15
CA GLU A 473 -15.15 -18.59 -1.23
C GLU A 473 -13.86 -17.89 -1.63
N LEU A 474 -13.70 -16.59 -1.32
CA LEU A 474 -12.47 -15.84 -1.62
C LEU A 474 -11.25 -16.47 -0.94
N GLY A 475 -11.38 -16.91 0.31
CA GLY A 475 -10.31 -17.63 1.02
C GLY A 475 -9.93 -18.95 0.35
N ASN A 476 -10.91 -19.74 -0.08
CA ASN A 476 -10.69 -21.00 -0.79
C ASN A 476 -10.06 -20.76 -2.17
N VAL A 477 -10.54 -19.75 -2.92
CA VAL A 477 -10.04 -19.38 -4.25
C VAL A 477 -8.58 -18.91 -4.15
N LYS A 478 -8.24 -18.04 -3.20
CA LYS A 478 -6.86 -17.61 -2.97
C LYS A 478 -5.93 -18.78 -2.62
N ALA A 479 -6.41 -19.75 -1.84
CA ALA A 479 -5.63 -20.96 -1.55
C ALA A 479 -5.32 -21.78 -2.83
N VAL A 480 -6.30 -21.96 -3.72
CA VAL A 480 -6.10 -22.62 -5.03
C VAL A 480 -5.18 -21.80 -5.94
N ILE A 481 -5.27 -20.46 -5.92
CA ILE A 481 -4.35 -19.61 -6.67
C ILE A 481 -2.90 -19.86 -6.21
N THR A 482 -2.65 -19.87 -4.91
CA THR A 482 -1.31 -20.16 -4.37
C THR A 482 -0.82 -21.58 -4.70
N SER A 483 -1.68 -22.60 -4.61
CA SER A 483 -1.25 -24.01 -4.77
C SER A 483 -1.13 -24.47 -6.22
N ASP A 484 -2.01 -23.99 -7.11
CA ASP A 484 -2.22 -24.58 -8.44
C ASP A 484 -2.04 -23.58 -9.59
N VAL A 485 -2.40 -22.32 -9.40
CA VAL A 485 -2.31 -21.28 -10.46
C VAL A 485 -0.92 -20.65 -10.49
N ALA A 486 -0.36 -20.31 -9.33
CA ALA A 486 0.93 -19.63 -9.21
C ALA A 486 2.11 -20.42 -9.82
N PRO A 487 2.21 -21.77 -9.71
CA PRO A 487 3.25 -22.53 -10.39
C PRO A 487 3.13 -22.55 -11.92
N ILE A 488 1.90 -22.43 -12.45
CA ILE A 488 1.64 -22.31 -13.89
C ILE A 488 2.12 -20.93 -14.35
N TYR A 489 1.66 -19.89 -13.67
CA TYR A 489 1.94 -18.50 -14.03
C TYR A 489 3.43 -18.17 -13.95
N ALA A 490 4.14 -18.63 -12.91
CA ALA A 490 5.59 -18.46 -12.81
C ALA A 490 6.39 -19.35 -13.77
N GLY A 491 5.73 -20.10 -14.66
CA GLY A 491 6.38 -20.91 -15.68
C GLY A 491 7.10 -22.16 -15.15
N VAL A 492 6.88 -22.54 -13.89
CA VAL A 492 7.54 -23.70 -13.25
C VAL A 492 7.00 -25.00 -13.84
N VAL A 493 5.67 -25.11 -13.89
CA VAL A 493 4.98 -26.18 -14.61
C VAL A 493 4.53 -25.69 -15.99
N ASP A 494 4.07 -26.62 -16.83
CA ASP A 494 3.58 -26.31 -18.16
C ASP A 494 2.08 -25.95 -18.14
N PHE A 495 1.69 -24.93 -18.92
CA PHE A 495 0.34 -24.37 -18.91
C PHE A 495 -0.72 -25.37 -19.37
N ASP A 496 -0.59 -25.88 -20.60
CA ASP A 496 -1.65 -26.67 -21.25
C ASP A 496 -1.90 -28.00 -20.51
N SER A 497 -0.88 -28.55 -19.84
CA SER A 497 -0.99 -29.77 -19.04
C SER A 497 -1.55 -29.58 -17.61
N HIS A 498 -1.62 -28.35 -17.08
CA HIS A 498 -2.02 -28.10 -15.68
C HIS A 498 -3.26 -27.19 -15.55
N ILE A 499 -3.50 -26.27 -16.49
CA ILE A 499 -4.53 -25.22 -16.34
C ILE A 499 -5.94 -25.77 -16.12
N ALA A 500 -6.34 -26.82 -16.86
CA ALA A 500 -7.68 -27.39 -16.75
C ALA A 500 -7.98 -27.94 -15.33
N GLN A 501 -6.97 -28.49 -14.64
CA GLN A 501 -7.11 -28.95 -13.26
C GLN A 501 -7.20 -27.76 -12.29
N ALA A 502 -6.39 -26.71 -12.49
CA ALA A 502 -6.46 -25.49 -11.69
C ALA A 502 -7.83 -24.81 -11.82
N GLN A 503 -8.35 -24.65 -13.04
CA GLN A 503 -9.69 -24.12 -13.32
C GLN A 503 -10.80 -24.94 -12.66
N GLN A 504 -10.73 -26.28 -12.71
CA GLN A 504 -11.69 -27.14 -12.01
C GLN A 504 -11.66 -26.92 -10.49
N LYS A 505 -10.47 -26.77 -9.90
CA LYS A 505 -10.30 -26.46 -8.47
C LYS A 505 -10.83 -25.07 -8.11
N LEU A 506 -10.60 -24.05 -8.94
CA LEU A 506 -11.14 -22.70 -8.73
C LEU A 506 -12.68 -22.69 -8.74
N LYS A 507 -13.30 -23.43 -9.67
CA LYS A 507 -14.76 -23.63 -9.71
C LYS A 507 -15.27 -24.34 -8.45
N ALA A 508 -14.61 -25.41 -8.02
CA ALA A 508 -14.94 -26.11 -6.77
C ALA A 508 -14.74 -25.22 -5.51
N ALA A 509 -13.78 -24.29 -5.54
CA ALA A 509 -13.54 -23.31 -4.47
C ALA A 509 -14.57 -22.16 -4.44
N GLY A 510 -15.36 -21.98 -5.51
CA GLY A 510 -16.43 -20.99 -5.61
C GLY A 510 -16.08 -19.71 -6.39
N VAL A 511 -15.09 -19.74 -7.29
CA VAL A 511 -14.67 -18.55 -8.07
C VAL A 511 -15.83 -17.87 -8.80
N GLU A 512 -16.80 -18.63 -9.31
CA GLU A 512 -17.97 -18.11 -10.03
C GLU A 512 -18.85 -17.21 -9.13
N LYS A 513 -18.97 -17.53 -7.84
CA LYS A 513 -19.67 -16.66 -6.86
C LYS A 513 -18.89 -15.38 -6.58
N VAL A 514 -17.55 -15.48 -6.50
CA VAL A 514 -16.68 -14.32 -6.29
C VAL A 514 -16.81 -13.35 -7.47
N ILE A 515 -16.69 -13.84 -8.71
CA ILE A 515 -16.88 -13.03 -9.93
C ILE A 515 -18.28 -12.40 -10.00
N ALA A 516 -19.33 -13.15 -9.68
CA ALA A 516 -20.69 -12.61 -9.66
C ALA A 516 -20.87 -11.48 -8.63
N GLU A 517 -20.23 -11.57 -7.46
CA GLU A 517 -20.26 -10.50 -6.46
C GLU A 517 -19.40 -9.30 -6.88
N TYR A 518 -18.25 -9.49 -7.55
CA TYR A 518 -17.49 -8.39 -8.17
C TYR A 518 -18.34 -7.63 -9.19
N GLN A 519 -18.99 -8.34 -10.13
CA GLN A 519 -19.86 -7.70 -11.14
C GLN A 519 -20.97 -6.89 -10.48
N LYS A 520 -21.70 -7.50 -9.54
CA LYS A 520 -22.79 -6.84 -8.80
C LYS A 520 -22.35 -5.57 -8.07
N GLN A 521 -21.16 -5.58 -7.46
CA GLN A 521 -20.62 -4.40 -6.77
C GLN A 521 -20.09 -3.34 -7.74
N LEU A 522 -19.48 -3.76 -8.86
CA LEU A 522 -19.03 -2.86 -9.92
C LEU A 522 -20.21 -2.16 -10.59
N ASP A 523 -21.30 -2.88 -10.89
CA ASP A 523 -22.53 -2.32 -11.45
C ASP A 523 -23.12 -1.24 -10.52
N ALA A 524 -23.16 -1.51 -9.21
CA ALA A 524 -23.61 -0.55 -8.21
C ALA A 524 -22.69 0.67 -8.11
N TYR A 525 -21.36 0.46 -8.19
CA TYR A 525 -20.38 1.55 -8.26
C TYR A 525 -20.58 2.42 -9.50
N MET A 526 -20.60 1.84 -10.70
CA MET A 526 -20.81 2.59 -11.96
C MET A 526 -22.15 3.35 -11.97
N ALA A 527 -23.22 2.74 -11.45
CA ALA A 527 -24.55 3.37 -11.36
C ALA A 527 -24.64 4.53 -10.34
N SER A 528 -23.70 4.61 -9.40
CA SER A 528 -23.56 5.73 -8.45
C SER A 528 -22.57 6.80 -8.92
N ALA A 529 -21.54 6.41 -9.67
CA ALA A 529 -20.57 7.34 -10.29
C ALA A 529 -21.13 8.11 -11.49
N ALA A 530 -22.25 7.66 -12.08
CA ALA A 530 -22.96 8.32 -13.17
C ALA A 530 -23.98 9.40 -12.72
N LYS A 531 -23.97 9.78 -11.43
CA LYS A 531 -24.83 10.80 -10.82
C LYS A 531 -24.00 11.93 -10.23
#